data_AF-A0A6A6X0N3-F1
#
_entry.id   AF-A0A6A6X0N3-F1
#
_cell.length_a   1.000
_cell.length_b   1.000
_cell.length_c   1.000
_cell.angle_alpha   90.00
_cell.angle_beta   90.00
_cell.angle_gamma   90.00
#
_symmetry.space_group_name_H-M   'P 1'
#
loop_
_entity.id
_entity.type
_entity.pdbx_description
1 polymer ?
#
loop_
_entity_poly.entity_id
_entity_poly.type
_entity_poly.pdbx_seq_one_letter_code
_entity_poly.pdbx_strand_id
1 'polypeptide(L)'
;MKSRPLKPKTIRVKAQTPTTISLPPPKYHISRSHSQNYPVYSDYKRGGNLHLTTIRKITGDLSALRDELRVFLNKQNDEVKINSLTSHVIVKGHHVAEITDFLKARGL
;
A
#
# COMPACT_ATOMS: atom_id res chain seq x y z
N MET A 1 -55.42 47.74 4.91
CA MET A 1 -54.28 47.09 5.58
C MET A 1 -53.85 45.89 4.74
N LYS A 2 -52.74 45.95 3.99
CA LYS A 2 -52.21 44.80 3.23
C LYS A 2 -50.84 44.46 3.80
N SER A 3 -50.77 43.37 4.56
CA SER A 3 -49.55 42.84 5.18
C SER A 3 -48.68 42.13 4.14
N ARG A 4 -47.42 42.56 4.04
CA ARG A 4 -46.37 41.89 3.22
C ARG A 4 -45.84 40.67 3.98
N PRO A 5 -45.76 39.46 3.39
CA PRO A 5 -45.09 38.35 4.03
C PRO A 5 -43.57 38.47 3.84
N LEU A 6 -42.82 38.36 4.94
CA LEU A 6 -41.36 38.33 4.96
C LEU A 6 -40.89 36.92 4.60
N LYS A 7 -40.09 36.79 3.53
CA LYS A 7 -39.48 35.51 3.12
C LYS A 7 -38.51 35.02 4.19
N PRO A 8 -38.51 33.72 4.53
CA PRO A 8 -37.58 33.16 5.50
C PRO A 8 -36.16 33.16 4.92
N LYS A 9 -35.23 33.77 5.65
CA LYS A 9 -33.81 33.81 5.32
C LYS A 9 -33.19 32.47 5.71
N THR A 10 -33.03 31.56 4.74
CA THR A 10 -32.34 30.29 4.94
C THR A 10 -30.89 30.53 5.38
N ILE A 11 -30.57 30.17 6.62
CA ILE A 11 -29.21 30.19 7.15
C ILE A 11 -28.47 29.01 6.54
N ARG A 12 -27.56 29.29 5.59
CA ARG A 12 -26.68 28.29 4.98
C ARG A 12 -25.62 27.90 6.01
N VAL A 13 -25.86 26.81 6.73
CA VAL A 13 -24.87 26.22 7.64
C VAL A 13 -23.68 25.74 6.80
N LYS A 14 -22.53 26.36 7.01
CA LYS A 14 -21.26 26.02 6.33
C LYS A 14 -20.81 24.67 6.90
N ALA A 15 -20.98 23.61 6.10
CA ALA A 15 -20.57 22.25 6.48
C ALA A 15 -19.08 22.26 6.86
N GLN A 16 -18.80 21.87 8.10
CA GLN A 16 -17.45 21.70 8.60
C GLN A 16 -16.90 20.43 7.93
N THR A 17 -15.84 20.57 7.13
CA THR A 17 -15.15 19.44 6.53
C THR A 17 -14.55 18.60 7.65
N PRO A 18 -14.78 17.27 7.68
CA PRO A 18 -14.09 16.42 8.64
C PRO A 18 -12.58 16.62 8.44
N THR A 19 -11.86 16.90 9.53
CA THR A 19 -10.40 16.93 9.56
C THR A 19 -9.89 15.51 9.31
N THR A 20 -9.88 15.09 8.05
CA THR A 20 -9.24 13.85 7.63
C THR A 20 -7.75 14.04 7.83
N ILE A 21 -7.20 13.37 8.84
CA ILE A 21 -5.76 13.33 9.10
C ILE A 21 -5.14 12.60 7.90
N SER A 22 -4.62 13.37 6.94
CA SER A 22 -3.95 12.83 5.77
C SER A 22 -2.56 12.34 6.18
N LEU A 23 -2.37 11.03 6.23
CA LEU A 23 -1.04 10.45 6.36
C LEU A 23 -0.18 10.88 5.16
N PRO A 24 1.13 11.12 5.36
CA PRO A 24 2.02 11.36 4.23
C PRO A 24 2.01 10.14 3.30
N PRO A 25 2.12 10.35 1.99
CA PRO A 25 2.20 9.25 1.04
C PRO A 25 3.42 8.38 1.33
N PRO A 26 3.37 7.07 1.01
CA PRO A 26 4.52 6.19 1.15
C PRO A 26 5.70 6.71 0.31
N LYS A 27 6.92 6.49 0.80
CA LYS A 27 8.17 6.88 0.11
C LYS A 27 8.50 6.02 -1.12
N TYR A 28 7.68 5.03 -1.39
CA TYR A 28 7.83 4.08 -2.48
C TYR A 28 6.53 3.95 -3.25
N HIS A 29 6.64 3.52 -4.49
CA HIS A 29 5.53 3.26 -5.40
C HIS A 29 5.70 1.90 -6.05
N ILE A 30 4.59 1.18 -6.27
CA ILE A 30 4.59 -0.14 -6.90
C ILE A 30 3.70 -0.10 -8.13
N SER A 31 4.29 -0.24 -9.32
CA SER A 31 3.51 -0.21 -10.55
C SER A 31 2.85 -1.56 -10.83
N ARG A 32 1.56 -1.55 -11.21
CA ARG A 32 0.84 -2.75 -11.63
C ARG A 32 1.47 -3.43 -12.84
N SER A 33 1.25 -4.73 -13.00
CA SER A 33 1.64 -5.47 -14.21
C SER A 33 0.86 -4.98 -15.44
N HIS A 34 1.24 -5.45 -16.63
CA HIS A 34 0.48 -5.16 -17.85
C HIS A 34 -0.99 -5.60 -17.74
N SER A 35 -1.25 -6.69 -17.01
CA SER A 35 -2.58 -7.20 -16.70
C SER A 35 -3.25 -6.52 -15.49
N GLN A 36 -2.77 -5.34 -15.05
CA GLN A 36 -3.29 -4.59 -13.89
C GLN A 36 -3.18 -5.29 -12.51
N ASN A 37 -2.43 -6.40 -12.43
CA ASN A 37 -2.25 -7.15 -11.18
C ASN A 37 -1.09 -6.60 -10.34
N TYR A 38 -1.09 -6.90 -9.04
CA TYR A 38 0.05 -6.62 -8.18
C TYR A 38 1.26 -7.47 -8.60
N PRO A 39 2.47 -6.89 -8.69
CA PRO A 39 3.67 -7.59 -9.15
C PRO A 39 4.30 -8.44 -8.03
N VAL A 40 3.51 -9.32 -7.41
CA VAL A 40 3.92 -10.22 -6.31
C VAL A 40 3.95 -11.66 -6.84
N TYR A 41 5.10 -12.31 -6.76
CA TYR A 41 5.32 -13.63 -7.37
C TYR A 41 5.98 -14.60 -6.38
N SER A 42 5.62 -15.88 -6.46
CA SER A 42 6.34 -16.96 -5.76
C SER A 42 7.52 -17.44 -6.59
N ASP A 43 8.68 -17.54 -5.95
CA ASP A 43 9.90 -18.12 -6.51
C ASP A 43 10.30 -19.36 -5.70
N TYR A 44 10.82 -20.37 -6.39
CA TYR A 44 11.26 -21.63 -5.81
C TYR A 44 12.74 -21.86 -6.12
N LYS A 45 13.52 -22.19 -5.10
CA LYS A 45 14.95 -22.50 -5.22
C LYS A 45 15.28 -23.80 -4.48
N ARG A 46 16.52 -24.29 -4.63
CA ARG A 46 17.01 -25.52 -3.97
C ARG A 46 16.09 -26.72 -4.21
N GLY A 47 15.74 -26.96 -5.48
CA GLY A 47 14.86 -28.07 -5.87
C GLY A 47 13.42 -27.96 -5.32
N GLY A 48 12.97 -26.76 -4.94
CA GLY A 48 11.61 -26.52 -4.44
C GLY A 48 11.51 -26.34 -2.92
N ASN A 49 12.56 -26.67 -2.16
CA ASN A 49 12.55 -26.52 -0.70
C ASN A 49 12.59 -25.04 -0.24
N LEU A 50 13.32 -24.19 -0.98
CA LEU A 50 13.40 -22.78 -0.64
C LEU A 50 12.31 -21.99 -1.36
N HIS A 51 11.28 -21.61 -0.60
CA HIS A 51 10.20 -20.75 -1.06
C HIS A 51 10.52 -19.29 -0.78
N LEU A 52 10.32 -18.45 -1.79
CA LEU A 52 10.50 -17.01 -1.72
C LEU A 52 9.29 -16.33 -2.34
N THR A 53 8.96 -15.14 -1.84
CA THR A 53 7.98 -14.25 -2.45
C THR A 53 8.69 -12.97 -2.87
N THR A 54 8.66 -12.65 -4.15
CA THR A 54 9.35 -11.51 -4.74
C THR A 54 8.34 -10.44 -5.17
N ILE A 55 8.57 -9.21 -4.74
CA ILE A 55 7.82 -8.03 -5.14
C ILE A 55 8.66 -7.25 -6.15
N ARG A 56 8.08 -6.95 -7.31
CA ARG A 56 8.76 -6.30 -8.44
C ARG A 56 8.16 -4.92 -8.74
N LYS A 57 8.76 -4.21 -9.71
CA LYS A 57 8.28 -2.92 -10.22
C LYS A 57 8.12 -1.84 -9.13
N ILE A 58 9.04 -1.86 -8.16
CA ILE A 58 9.07 -0.91 -7.06
C ILE A 58 9.94 0.28 -7.48
N THR A 59 9.53 1.49 -7.12
CA THR A 59 10.25 2.74 -7.36
C THR A 59 10.30 3.53 -6.06
N GLY A 60 11.36 4.28 -5.79
CA GLY A 60 11.54 5.04 -4.55
C GLY A 60 12.27 4.23 -3.46
N ASP A 61 11.90 4.45 -2.20
CA ASP A 61 12.61 3.88 -1.05
C ASP A 61 12.23 2.41 -0.76
N LEU A 62 13.07 1.49 -1.22
CA LEU A 62 12.91 0.04 -1.00
C LEU A 62 13.01 -0.36 0.48
N SER A 63 13.77 0.40 1.27
CA SER A 63 13.97 0.09 2.70
C SER A 63 12.69 0.31 3.49
N ALA A 64 11.95 1.37 3.17
CA ALA A 64 10.64 1.62 3.76
C ALA A 64 9.66 0.46 3.52
N LEU A 65 9.59 -0.07 2.29
CA LEU A 65 8.74 -1.22 1.99
C LEU A 65 9.20 -2.49 2.74
N ARG A 66 10.52 -2.74 2.79
CA ARG A 66 11.09 -3.87 3.53
C ARG A 66 10.69 -3.83 5.00
N ASP A 67 10.85 -2.68 5.65
CA ASP A 67 10.60 -2.52 7.07
C ASP A 67 9.10 -2.62 7.38
N GLU A 68 8.24 -2.05 6.54
CA GLU A 68 6.78 -2.22 6.67
C GLU A 68 6.35 -3.69 6.54
N LEU A 69 6.88 -4.41 5.54
CA LEU A 69 6.58 -5.83 5.35
C LEU A 69 7.13 -6.70 6.49
N ARG A 70 8.28 -6.33 7.04
CA ARG A 70 8.87 -7.01 8.18
C ARG A 70 7.94 -6.94 9.39
N VAL A 71 7.39 -5.75 9.67
CA VAL A 71 6.44 -5.53 10.77
C VAL A 71 5.11 -6.23 10.48
N PHE A 72 4.58 -6.11 9.27
CA PHE A 72 3.30 -6.72 8.88
C PHE A 72 3.33 -8.25 8.97
N LEU A 73 4.42 -8.88 8.53
CA LEU A 73 4.57 -10.34 8.50
C LEU A 73 5.21 -10.91 9.79
N ASN A 74 5.57 -10.06 10.76
CA ASN A 74 6.33 -10.43 11.97
C ASN A 74 7.62 -11.23 11.67
N LYS A 75 8.40 -10.75 10.71
CA LYS A 75 9.59 -11.43 10.19
C LYS A 75 10.89 -10.87 10.76
N GLN A 76 11.94 -11.69 10.76
CA GLN A 76 13.28 -11.21 11.08
C GLN A 76 13.91 -10.42 9.93
N ASN A 77 14.92 -9.61 10.24
CA ASN A 77 15.62 -8.77 9.25
C ASN A 77 16.25 -9.58 8.11
N ASP A 78 16.68 -10.82 8.39
CA ASP A 78 17.34 -11.68 7.40
C ASP A 78 16.36 -12.39 6.45
N GLU A 79 15.08 -12.40 6.79
CA GLU A 79 14.03 -13.03 6.00
C GLU A 79 13.48 -12.11 4.90
N VAL A 80 13.64 -10.78 5.05
CA VAL A 80 13.26 -9.79 4.04
C VAL A 80 14.51 -9.11 3.51
N LYS A 81 14.84 -9.37 2.24
CA LYS A 81 16.04 -8.87 1.57
C LYS A 81 15.66 -7.93 0.44
N ILE A 82 16.54 -6.95 0.20
CA ILE A 82 16.44 -6.03 -0.93
C ILE A 82 17.48 -6.45 -1.96
N ASN A 83 17.06 -6.59 -3.21
CA ASN A 83 17.97 -6.64 -4.35
C ASN A 83 18.05 -5.25 -4.97
N SER A 84 19.08 -4.49 -4.61
CA SER A 84 19.28 -3.11 -5.08
C SER A 84 19.52 -3.01 -6.59
N LEU A 85 20.07 -4.06 -7.22
CA LEU A 85 20.33 -4.07 -8.66
C LEU A 85 19.02 -4.10 -9.47
N THR A 86 18.07 -4.94 -9.05
CA THR A 86 16.78 -5.08 -9.75
C THR A 86 15.64 -4.29 -9.09
N SER A 87 15.92 -3.62 -7.97
CA SER A 87 14.92 -2.95 -7.13
C SER A 87 13.75 -3.86 -6.75
N HIS A 88 14.07 -5.10 -6.34
CA HIS A 88 13.08 -6.06 -5.86
C HIS A 88 13.18 -6.23 -4.35
N VAL A 89 12.04 -6.50 -3.70
CA VAL A 89 12.00 -6.93 -2.30
C VAL A 89 11.65 -8.41 -2.27
N ILE A 90 12.46 -9.22 -1.59
CA ILE A 90 12.36 -10.67 -1.53
C ILE A 90 12.09 -11.06 -0.08
N VAL A 91 10.96 -11.73 0.14
CA VAL A 91 10.55 -12.27 1.44
C VAL A 91 10.72 -13.78 1.41
N LYS A 92 11.29 -14.37 2.46
CA LYS A 92 11.37 -15.83 2.60
C LYS A 92 10.01 -16.40 3.01
N GLY A 93 9.56 -17.45 2.33
CA GLY A 93 8.28 -18.12 2.58
C GLY A 93 7.21 -17.81 1.54
N HIS A 94 6.01 -18.36 1.77
CA HIS A 94 4.82 -18.20 0.94
C HIS A 94 3.94 -17.09 1.49
N HIS A 95 4.10 -15.87 0.97
CA HIS A 95 3.39 -14.69 1.50
C HIS A 95 2.65 -13.92 0.39
N VAL A 96 2.39 -14.54 -0.76
CA VAL A 96 1.76 -13.86 -1.91
C VAL A 96 0.41 -13.26 -1.54
N ALA A 97 -0.46 -14.02 -0.87
CA ALA A 97 -1.80 -13.55 -0.48
C ALA A 97 -1.70 -12.39 0.52
N GLU A 98 -0.96 -12.58 1.61
CA GLU A 98 -0.75 -11.60 2.68
C GLU A 98 -0.18 -10.28 2.15
N ILE A 99 0.85 -10.36 1.31
CA ILE A 99 1.49 -9.18 0.70
C ILE A 99 0.53 -8.50 -0.28
N THR A 100 -0.22 -9.27 -1.06
CA THR A 100 -1.20 -8.70 -1.99
C THR A 100 -2.29 -7.95 -1.24
N ASP A 101 -2.77 -8.48 -0.13
CA ASP A 101 -3.80 -7.83 0.69
C ASP A 101 -3.25 -6.60 1.43
N PHE A 102 -2.00 -6.64 1.86
CA PHE A 102 -1.29 -5.46 2.36
C PHE A 102 -1.25 -4.33 1.32
N LEU A 103 -0.86 -4.64 0.08
CA LEU A 103 -0.80 -3.64 -1.00
C LEU A 103 -2.18 -3.07 -1.36
N LYS A 104 -3.22 -3.91 -1.35
CA LYS A 104 -4.62 -3.47 -1.51
C LYS A 104 -5.04 -2.53 -0.40
N ALA A 105 -4.78 -2.89 0.86
CA ALA A 105 -5.14 -2.07 2.01
C ALA A 105 -4.43 -0.71 2.02
N ARG A 106 -3.21 -0.66 1.47
CA ARG A 106 -2.43 0.58 1.30
C ARG A 106 -2.93 1.46 0.15
N GLY A 107 -3.78 0.93 -0.74
CA GLY A 107 -4.30 1.65 -1.90
C GLY A 107 -3.30 1.81 -3.05
N LEU A 108 -2.33 0.89 -3.16
CA LEU A 108 -1.34 0.84 -4.24
C LEU A 108 -1.85 0.06 -5.46
#